data_AF-A0A6A7SKE7-F1
#
_entry.id   AF-A0A6A7SKE7-F1
#
_cell.length_a   1.000
_cell.length_b   1.000
_cell.length_c   1.000
_cell.angle_alpha   90.00
_cell.angle_beta   90.00
_cell.angle_gamma   90.00
#
_symmetry.space_group_name_H-M   'P 1'
#
loop_
_entity.id
_entity.type
_entity.pdbx_description
1 polymer ?
#
loop_
_entity_poly.entity_id
_entity_poly.type
_entity_poly.pdbx_seq_one_letter_code
_entity_poly.pdbx_strand_id
1 'polypeptide(L)' 'MFGIIHDLDPIKTSMLVDREHGRPLEVDAICGPVIERARRLGGDAPATEMVAALLDRGIWSTDGGAVA' A
#
# COMPACT_ATOMS: atom_id res chain seq x y z
N MET A 1 10.14 12.55 2.67
CA MET A 1 9.55 11.36 2.02
C MET A 1 9.33 11.59 0.54
N PHE A 2 8.63 12.67 0.13
CA PHE A 2 8.44 13.01 -1.29
C PHE A 2 9.74 13.08 -2.10
N GLY A 3 10.73 13.89 -1.68
CA GLY A 3 12.00 14.01 -2.42
C GLY A 3 12.73 12.68 -2.60
N ILE A 4 12.76 11.83 -1.55
CA ILE A 4 13.35 10.49 -1.64
C ILE A 4 12.63 9.65 -2.69
N ILE A 5 11.29 9.62 -2.68
CA ILE A 5 10.52 8.81 -3.63
C ILE A 5 10.63 9.36 -5.06
N HIS A 6 10.68 10.68 -5.21
CA HIS A 6 10.81 11.36 -6.49
C HIS A 6 12.16 11.07 -7.17
N ASP A 7 13.24 11.00 -6.38
CA ASP A 7 14.61 10.87 -6.89
C ASP A 7 15.08 9.41 -7.04
N LEU A 8 14.21 8.43 -6.77
CA LEU A 8 14.50 7.02 -7.06
C LEU A 8 14.44 6.74 -8.56
N ASP A 9 15.34 5.89 -9.05
CA ASP A 9 15.16 5.25 -10.36
C ASP A 9 13.82 4.51 -10.41
N PRO A 10 13.24 4.30 -11.61
CA PRO A 10 12.00 3.54 -11.75
C PRO A 10 12.08 2.19 -11.05
N ILE A 11 11.29 2.03 -9.99
CA ILE A 11 11.31 0.84 -9.15
C ILE A 11 9.88 0.36 -8.87
N LYS A 12 9.64 -0.94 -9.04
CA LYS A 12 8.41 -1.58 -8.57
C LYS A 12 8.54 -1.89 -7.08
N THR A 13 7.54 -1.52 -6.30
CA THR A 13 7.48 -1.89 -4.89
C THR A 13 7.26 -3.39 -4.74
N SER A 14 7.68 -3.98 -3.61
CA SER A 14 7.54 -5.43 -3.37
C SER A 14 6.11 -5.92 -3.54
N MET A 15 5.13 -5.22 -2.94
CA MET A 15 3.71 -5.58 -3.05
C MET A 15 3.15 -5.46 -4.48
N LEU A 16 3.69 -4.56 -5.31
CA LEU A 16 3.29 -4.50 -6.72
C LEU A 16 3.81 -5.73 -7.47
N VAL A 17 5.06 -6.12 -7.22
CA VAL A 17 5.64 -7.35 -7.76
C VAL A 17 4.87 -8.58 -7.25
N ASP A 18 4.47 -8.63 -5.98
CA ASP A 18 3.66 -9.71 -5.43
C ASP A 18 2.32 -9.84 -6.14
N ARG A 19 1.63 -8.72 -6.35
CA ARG A 19 0.36 -8.68 -7.08
C ARG A 19 0.51 -9.21 -8.51
N GLU A 20 1.53 -8.76 -9.24
CA GLU A 20 1.78 -9.19 -10.63
C GLU A 20 2.06 -10.70 -10.72
N HIS A 21 2.66 -11.28 -9.68
CA HIS A 21 2.93 -12.72 -9.59
C HIS A 21 1.82 -13.53 -8.89
N GLY A 22 0.68 -12.89 -8.55
CA GLY A 22 -0.43 -13.56 -7.86
C GLY A 22 -0.10 -14.04 -6.46
N ARG A 23 0.89 -13.43 -5.80
CA ARG A 23 1.29 -13.74 -4.42
C ARG A 23 0.41 -12.98 -3.42
N PRO A 24 0.20 -13.52 -2.20
CA PRO A 24 -0.47 -12.80 -1.13
C PRO A 24 0.24 -11.47 -0.82
N LEU A 25 -0.53 -10.43 -0.53
CA LEU A 25 -0.02 -9.12 -0.17
C LEU A 25 0.10 -8.96 1.34
N GLU A 26 1.12 -8.21 1.78
CA GLU A 26 1.40 -7.95 3.20
C GLU A 26 0.54 -6.80 3.78
N VAL A 27 -0.75 -6.72 3.43
CA VAL A 27 -1.63 -5.61 3.84
C VAL A 27 -1.75 -5.52 5.36
N ASP A 28 -2.03 -6.64 6.03
CA ASP A 28 -2.14 -6.68 7.49
C ASP A 28 -0.83 -6.32 8.19
N ALA A 29 0.30 -6.78 7.67
CA ALA A 29 1.61 -6.54 8.27
C ALA A 29 2.07 -5.07 8.12
N ILE A 30 1.66 -4.39 7.05
CA ILE A 30 2.07 -3.01 6.76
C ILE A 30 1.03 -2.00 7.29
N CYS A 31 -0.25 -2.18 6.99
CA CYS A 31 -1.32 -1.27 7.40
C CYS A 31 -1.79 -1.50 8.84
N GLY A 32 -1.85 -2.77 9.28
CA GLY A 32 -2.39 -3.14 10.60
C GLY A 32 -1.68 -2.44 11.77
N PRO A 33 -0.33 -2.47 11.87
CA PRO A 33 0.38 -1.79 12.94
C PRO A 33 0.15 -0.28 12.99
N VAL A 34 -0.01 0.37 11.82
CA VAL A 34 -0.27 1.81 11.74
C VAL A 34 -1.64 2.14 12.30
N ILE A 35 -2.67 1.38 11.88
CA ILE A 35 -4.05 1.55 12.33
C ILE A 35 -4.17 1.28 13.83
N GLU A 36 -3.60 0.18 14.31
CA GLU A 36 -3.62 -0.21 15.72
C GLU A 36 -2.92 0.84 16.59
N ARG A 37 -1.76 1.34 16.15
CA ARG A 37 -1.04 2.38 16.88
C ARG A 37 -1.82 3.70 16.93
N ALA A 38 -2.45 4.12 15.83
CA ALA A 38 -3.26 5.32 15.80
C ALA A 38 -4.40 5.25 16.83
N ARG A 39 -5.13 4.12 16.85
CA ARG A 39 -6.21 3.86 17.81
C ARG A 39 -5.73 3.90 19.26
N ARG A 40 -4.58 3.28 19.56
CA ARG A 40 -4.00 3.31 20.93
C ARG A 40 -3.64 4.71 21.39
N LEU A 41 -3.33 5.62 20.48
CA LEU A 41 -3.02 7.02 20.77
C LEU A 41 -4.27 7.92 20.78
N GLY A 42 -5.47 7.34 20.62
CA GLY A 42 -6.74 8.09 20.58
C GLY A 42 -7.00 8.81 19.26
N GLY A 43 -6.30 8.44 18.18
CA GLY A 43 -6.49 8.99 16.84
C GLY A 43 -6.95 7.93 15.83
N ASP A 44 -7.05 8.35 14.57
CA ASP A 44 -7.38 7.51 13.42
C ASP A 44 -6.27 7.56 12.35
N ALA A 45 -6.37 6.64 11.38
CA ALA A 45 -5.47 6.58 10.23
C ALA A 45 -6.29 6.41 8.94
N PRO A 46 -7.19 7.37 8.61
CA PRO A 46 -8.25 7.16 7.61
C PRO A 46 -7.71 6.83 6.22
N ALA A 47 -6.58 7.42 5.83
CA ALA A 47 -5.92 7.10 4.55
C ALA A 47 -5.41 5.65 4.52
N THR A 48 -4.78 5.19 5.61
CA THR A 48 -4.28 3.81 5.73
C THR A 48 -5.43 2.81 5.79
N GLU A 49 -6.51 3.12 6.53
CA GLU A 49 -7.71 2.28 6.61
C GLU A 49 -8.38 2.14 5.23
N MET A 50 -8.51 3.25 4.49
CA MET A 50 -9.07 3.24 3.15
C MET A 50 -8.20 2.40 2.18
N VAL A 51 -6.89 2.60 2.17
CA VAL A 51 -5.98 1.83 1.31
C VAL A 51 -6.05 0.34 1.64
N ALA A 52 -5.97 -0.04 2.92
CA ALA A 52 -6.10 -1.44 3.33
C ALA A 52 -7.43 -2.05 2.82
N ALA A 53 -8.55 -1.34 3.04
CA ALA A 53 -9.87 -1.78 2.61
C ALA A 53 -10.03 -1.95 1.10
N LEU A 54 -9.36 -1.12 0.29
CA LEU A 54 -9.34 -1.23 -1.17
C LEU A 54 -8.50 -2.42 -1.62
N LEU A 55 -7.30 -2.58 -1.06
CA LEU A 55 -6.38 -3.68 -1.40
C LEU A 55 -7.00 -5.04 -1.04
N ASP A 56 -7.59 -5.18 0.14
CA ASP A 56 -8.23 -6.42 0.60
C ASP A 56 -9.44 -6.81 -0.27
N ARG A 57 -10.16 -5.81 -0.80
CA ARG A 57 -11.29 -6.03 -1.71
C ARG A 57 -10.87 -6.22 -3.16
N GLY A 58 -9.57 -6.15 -3.45
CA GLY A 58 -9.05 -6.22 -4.80
C GLY A 58 -9.57 -5.08 -5.70
N ILE A 59 -9.84 -3.91 -5.12
CA ILE A 59 -10.23 -2.72 -5.88
C ILE A 59 -8.94 -2.05 -6.36
N TRP A 60 -8.62 -2.28 -7.62
CA TRP A 60 -7.41 -1.79 -8.25
C TRP A 60 -7.72 -0.68 -9.25
N SER A 61 -6.75 0.22 -9.46
CA SER A 61 -6.81 1.08 -10.65
C SER A 61 -6.82 0.21 -11.91
N THR A 62 -7.74 0.53 -12.83
CA THR A 62 -7.89 -0.12 -14.14
C THR A 62 -6.92 0.43 -15.18
N ASP A 63 -6.25 1.54 -14.87
CA ASP A 63 -5.25 2.13 -15.75
C ASP A 63 -3.94 1.36 -15.55
N GLY A 64 -3.76 0.34 -16.39
CA GLY A 64 -2.58 -0.51 -16.44
C GLY A 64 -1.34 0.25 -16.91
N GLY A 65 -0.82 1.12 -16.06
CA GLY A 65 0.49 1.74 -16.23
C GLY A 65 1.59 0.68 -16.11
N ALA A 66 1.80 -0.09 -17.18
CA ALA A 66 3.08 -0.71 -17.45
C ALA A 66 4.10 0.43 -17.55
N VAL A 67 4.81 0.67 -16.45
CA VAL A 67 6.06 1.42 -16.52
C VAL A 67 7.05 0.46 -17.18
N ALA A 68 7.17 0.60 -18.50
CA ALA A 68 8.17 -0.06 -19.31
C ALA A 68 9.58 0.45 -18.96
#